data_AF-A0A8B7E899-F1
#
_entry.id   AF-A0A8B7E899-F1
#
_cell.length_a   1.000
_cell.length_b   1.000
_cell.length_c   1.000
_cell.angle_alpha   90.00
_cell.angle_beta   90.00
_cell.angle_gamma   90.00
#
_symmetry.space_group_name_H-M   'P 1'
#
loop_
_entity.id
_entity.type
_entity.pdbx_description
1 polymer ?
#
loop_
_entity_poly.entity_id
_entity_poly.type
_entity_poly.pdbx_seq_one_letter_code
_entity_poly.pdbx_strand_id
1 'polypeptide(L)'
;NNLRSIPNAYIVNIAIVDLLIATSVVPFDIDFMLRGNYPFGKKLCGFKEVLFLFTLPSSALSIMLLTIERFASVFFPFKRTKYFSKRIVLISILCSWIYTINLSLYPIYVYGSSAIIVFEKTCAISLPIMFGIYFISVNFLLPVLIMIGLYFSLFLM
;
A
#
# COMPACT_ATOMS: atom_id res chain seq x y z
N ASN A 1 -11.29 19.45 26.79
CA ASN A 1 -11.43 18.10 26.19
C ASN A 1 -11.94 18.17 24.75
N ASN A 2 -11.11 18.61 23.79
CA ASN A 2 -11.44 18.50 22.36
C ASN A 2 -10.44 17.56 21.68
N LEU A 3 -10.59 16.27 21.95
CA LEU A 3 -9.82 15.16 21.35
C LEU A 3 -10.57 14.49 20.20
N ARG A 4 -11.41 15.23 19.47
CA ARG A 4 -12.04 14.74 18.23
C ARG A 4 -11.55 15.56 17.05
N SER A 5 -10.30 15.35 16.64
CA SER A 5 -10.00 15.57 15.23
C SER A 5 -10.75 14.48 14.45
N ILE A 6 -11.57 14.90 13.47
CA ILE A 6 -12.23 13.95 12.58
C ILE A 6 -11.12 13.15 11.88
N PRO A 7 -11.16 11.80 11.89
CA PRO A 7 -10.17 10.98 11.20
C PRO A 7 -10.06 11.44 9.74
N ASN A 8 -8.85 11.71 9.31
CA ASN A 8 -8.62 12.05 7.91
C ASN A 8 -8.93 10.82 7.05
N ALA A 9 -9.46 11.03 5.84
CA ALA A 9 -9.73 9.96 4.89
C ALA A 9 -8.48 9.11 4.59
N TYR A 10 -7.26 9.69 4.66
CA TYR A 10 -6.02 8.89 4.56
C TYR A 10 -5.85 7.89 5.71
N ILE A 11 -6.17 8.27 6.95
CA ILE A 11 -6.09 7.37 8.12
C ILE A 11 -7.10 6.24 7.98
N VAL A 12 -8.32 6.57 7.56
CA VAL A 12 -9.36 5.58 7.29
C VAL A 12 -8.94 4.62 6.18
N ASN A 13 -8.34 5.13 5.10
CA ASN A 13 -7.82 4.29 4.02
C ASN A 13 -6.73 3.33 4.52
N ILE A 14 -5.77 3.81 5.32
CA ILE A 14 -4.74 2.95 5.92
C ILE A 14 -5.38 1.84 6.76
N ALA A 15 -6.34 2.17 7.62
CA ALA A 15 -7.04 1.18 8.43
C ALA A 15 -7.79 0.14 7.58
N ILE A 16 -8.43 0.54 6.48
CA ILE A 16 -9.09 -0.38 5.55
C ILE A 16 -8.08 -1.35 4.92
N VAL A 17 -6.94 -0.82 4.46
CA VAL A 17 -5.90 -1.60 3.82
C VAL A 17 -5.25 -2.59 4.80
N ASP A 18 -4.96 -2.16 6.02
CA ASP A 18 -4.39 -3.02 7.07
C ASP A 18 -5.37 -4.13 7.49
N LEU A 19 -6.66 -3.80 7.65
CA LEU A 19 -7.70 -4.79 7.90
C LEU A 19 -7.80 -5.81 6.76
N LEU A 20 -7.73 -5.36 5.52
CA LEU A 20 -7.81 -6.22 4.34
C LEU A 20 -6.66 -7.23 4.28
N ILE A 21 -5.44 -6.81 4.62
CA ILE A 21 -4.28 -7.71 4.78
C ILE A 21 -4.53 -8.69 5.93
N ALA A 22 -4.91 -8.17 7.09
CA ALA A 22 -5.08 -8.95 8.31
C ALA A 22 -6.16 -10.04 8.18
N THR A 23 -7.23 -9.79 7.42
CA THR A 23 -8.32 -10.76 7.24
C THR A 23 -8.10 -11.70 6.06
N SER A 24 -7.38 -11.27 5.02
CA SER A 24 -7.37 -12.00 3.73
C SER A 24 -6.01 -12.56 3.34
N VAL A 25 -4.90 -12.06 3.90
CA VAL A 25 -3.54 -12.53 3.58
C VAL A 25 -2.97 -13.29 4.77
N VAL A 26 -2.97 -12.64 5.94
CA VAL A 26 -2.35 -13.18 7.17
C VAL A 26 -2.87 -14.56 7.57
N PRO A 27 -4.18 -14.89 7.50
CA PRO A 27 -4.64 -16.22 7.90
C PRO A 27 -4.09 -17.36 7.03
N PHE A 28 -3.91 -17.12 5.72
CA PHE A 28 -3.32 -18.10 4.81
C PHE A 28 -1.83 -18.28 5.07
N ASP A 29 -1.12 -17.20 5.39
CA ASP A 29 0.30 -17.28 5.74
C ASP A 29 0.49 -17.99 7.09
N ILE A 30 -0.38 -17.76 8.07
CA ILE A 30 -0.36 -18.51 9.35
C ILE A 30 -0.62 -20.00 9.11
N ASP A 31 -1.64 -20.36 8.32
CA ASP A 31 -1.92 -21.78 8.01
C ASP A 31 -0.74 -22.44 7.29
N PHE A 32 -0.09 -21.74 6.35
CA PHE A 32 1.13 -22.21 5.70
C PHE A 32 2.27 -22.42 6.70
N MET A 33 2.50 -21.49 7.63
CA MET A 33 3.54 -21.61 8.66
C MET A 33 3.28 -22.79 9.60
N LEU A 34 2.01 -23.09 9.90
CA LEU A 34 1.64 -24.23 10.76
C LEU A 34 1.72 -25.59 10.04
N ARG A 35 1.32 -25.66 8.77
CA ARG A 35 1.26 -26.92 8.00
C ARG A 35 2.52 -27.23 7.19
N GLY A 36 3.38 -26.22 6.98
CA GLY A 36 4.50 -26.28 6.04
C GLY A 36 4.07 -26.48 4.58
N ASN A 37 2.81 -26.21 4.25
CA ASN A 37 2.25 -26.41 2.91
C ASN A 37 1.04 -25.49 2.63
N TYR A 38 0.83 -25.16 1.36
CA TYR A 38 -0.23 -24.30 0.85
C TYR A 38 -1.24 -25.13 0.03
N PRO A 39 -2.35 -25.58 0.64
CA PRO A 39 -3.30 -26.48 -0.02
C PRO A 39 -4.39 -25.77 -0.84
N PHE A 40 -4.48 -24.44 -0.80
CA PHE A 40 -5.60 -23.66 -1.35
C PHE A 40 -5.58 -23.50 -2.88
N GLY A 41 -4.52 -23.98 -3.55
CA GLY A 41 -4.41 -23.96 -5.00
C GLY A 41 -4.09 -22.59 -5.61
N LYS A 42 -3.93 -22.58 -6.93
CA LYS A 42 -3.34 -21.45 -7.68
C LYS A 42 -4.19 -20.17 -7.69
N LYS A 43 -5.52 -20.30 -7.70
CA LYS A 43 -6.44 -19.15 -7.75
C LYS A 43 -6.39 -18.31 -6.47
N LEU A 44 -6.49 -18.97 -5.31
CA LEU A 44 -6.37 -18.30 -4.01
C LEU A 44 -4.97 -17.77 -3.78
N CYS A 45 -3.93 -18.48 -4.27
CA CYS A 45 -2.57 -17.98 -4.24
C CYS A 45 -2.43 -16.65 -5.00
N GLY A 46 -2.89 -16.62 -6.25
CA GLY A 46 -2.87 -15.39 -7.05
C GLY A 46 -3.66 -14.25 -6.41
N PHE A 47 -4.84 -14.52 -5.87
CA PHE A 47 -5.64 -13.52 -5.16
C PHE A 47 -4.89 -12.96 -3.95
N LYS A 48 -4.31 -13.82 -3.10
CA LYS A 48 -3.54 -13.44 -1.91
C LYS A 48 -2.35 -12.54 -2.28
N GLU A 49 -1.55 -12.96 -3.25
CA GLU A 49 -0.34 -12.24 -3.67
C GLU A 49 -0.67 -10.90 -4.35
N VAL A 50 -1.68 -10.84 -5.22
CA VAL A 50 -2.15 -9.59 -5.82
C VAL A 50 -2.65 -8.63 -4.76
N LEU A 51 -3.45 -9.14 -3.80
CA LEU A 51 -3.97 -8.33 -2.71
C LEU A 51 -2.83 -7.73 -1.90
N PHE A 52 -1.84 -8.53 -1.52
CA PHE A 52 -0.65 -8.08 -0.81
C PHE A 52 0.14 -7.00 -1.58
N LEU A 53 0.37 -7.23 -2.89
CA LEU A 53 1.06 -6.28 -3.77
C LEU A 53 0.27 -4.98 -4.03
N PHE A 54 -1.05 -5.01 -3.89
CA PHE A 54 -1.91 -3.83 -3.95
C PHE A 54 -1.88 -3.05 -2.63
N THR A 55 -2.09 -3.73 -1.51
CA THR A 55 -2.29 -3.10 -0.20
C THR A 55 -1.03 -2.42 0.32
N LEU A 56 0.13 -3.05 0.18
CA LEU A 56 1.40 -2.50 0.66
C LEU A 56 1.72 -1.09 0.11
N PRO A 57 1.80 -0.87 -1.22
CA PRO A 57 2.09 0.45 -1.77
C PRO A 57 0.94 1.44 -1.52
N SER A 58 -0.32 0.97 -1.45
CA SER A 58 -1.47 1.83 -1.13
C SER A 58 -1.34 2.45 0.27
N SER A 59 -0.94 1.66 1.27
CA SER A 59 -0.63 2.14 2.62
C SER A 59 0.54 3.11 2.62
N ALA A 60 1.67 2.77 1.99
CA ALA A 60 2.86 3.62 1.94
C ALA A 60 2.57 5.00 1.31
N LEU A 61 1.86 5.04 0.19
CA LEU A 61 1.44 6.28 -0.47
C LEU A 61 0.47 7.09 0.39
N SER A 62 -0.46 6.43 1.09
CA SER A 62 -1.41 7.09 1.99
C SER A 62 -0.72 7.74 3.20
N ILE A 63 0.28 7.07 3.79
CA ILE A 63 1.07 7.61 4.89
C ILE A 63 1.92 8.80 4.41
N MET A 64 2.51 8.71 3.21
CA MET A 64 3.25 9.82 2.60
C MET A 64 2.34 11.03 2.38
N LEU A 65 1.17 10.84 1.77
CA LEU A 65 0.21 11.93 1.52
C LEU A 65 -0.33 12.54 2.82
N LEU A 66 -0.60 11.72 3.84
CA LEU A 66 -0.95 12.18 5.17
C LEU A 66 0.17 13.05 5.77
N THR A 67 1.43 12.65 5.58
CA THR A 67 2.59 13.40 6.06
C THR A 67 2.73 14.75 5.35
N ILE A 68 2.55 14.78 4.03
CA ILE A 68 2.56 16.03 3.23
C ILE A 68 1.42 16.95 3.66
N GLU A 69 0.21 16.41 3.89
CA GLU A 69 -0.91 17.22 4.37
C GLU A 69 -0.60 17.87 5.73
N ARG A 70 -0.07 17.08 6.67
CA ARG A 70 0.31 17.57 8.00
C ARG A 70 1.34 18.68 7.89
N PHE A 71 2.38 18.46 7.09
CA PHE A 71 3.38 19.46 6.80
C PHE A 71 2.74 20.74 6.22
N ALA A 72 1.88 20.62 5.20
CA ALA A 72 1.19 21.76 4.60
C ALA A 72 0.28 22.50 5.60
N SER A 73 -0.34 21.79 6.54
CA SER A 73 -1.19 22.40 7.57
C SER A 73 -0.41 23.27 8.55
N VAL A 74 0.86 22.92 8.83
CA VAL A 74 1.73 23.67 9.73
C VAL A 74 2.37 24.85 9.01
N PHE A 75 3.00 24.59 7.87
CA PHE A 75 3.83 25.60 7.17
C PHE A 75 3.06 26.47 6.18
N PHE A 76 1.96 25.97 5.61
CA PHE A 76 1.20 26.65 4.56
C PHE A 76 -0.31 26.52 4.76
N PRO A 77 -0.87 27.06 5.87
CA PRO A 77 -2.27 26.85 6.24
C PRO A 77 -3.26 27.26 5.13
N PHE A 78 -2.99 28.37 4.42
CA PHE A 78 -3.82 28.80 3.28
C PHE A 78 -3.74 27.86 2.07
N LYS A 79 -2.57 27.27 1.80
CA LYS A 79 -2.40 26.30 0.70
C LYS A 79 -3.06 24.97 1.08
N ARG A 80 -3.00 24.54 2.35
CA ARG A 80 -3.62 23.30 2.82
C ARG A 80 -5.10 23.23 2.49
N THR A 81 -5.87 24.28 2.76
CA THR A 81 -7.31 24.33 2.45
C THR A 81 -7.62 24.17 0.96
N LYS A 82 -6.73 24.67 0.08
CA LYS A 82 -6.88 24.56 -1.37
C LYS A 82 -6.50 23.17 -1.90
N TYR A 83 -5.36 22.62 -1.48
CA TYR A 83 -4.80 21.38 -2.03
C TYR A 83 -5.24 20.10 -1.31
N PHE A 84 -5.74 20.20 -0.07
CA PHE A 84 -6.20 19.07 0.73
C PHE A 84 -7.68 19.21 1.12
N SER A 85 -8.49 19.69 0.18
CA SER A 85 -9.95 19.62 0.34
C SER A 85 -10.42 18.16 0.34
N LYS A 86 -11.56 17.87 0.99
CA LYS A 86 -12.11 16.49 1.07
C LYS A 86 -12.20 15.82 -0.30
N ARG A 87 -12.63 16.55 -1.33
CA ARG A 87 -12.74 16.04 -2.70
C ARG A 87 -11.38 15.64 -3.27
N ILE A 88 -10.34 16.46 -3.08
CA ILE A 88 -9.00 16.17 -3.59
C ILE A 88 -8.40 14.96 -2.87
N VAL A 89 -8.59 14.85 -1.55
CA VAL A 89 -8.13 13.70 -0.77
C VAL A 89 -8.82 12.40 -1.21
N LEU A 90 -10.12 12.41 -1.46
CA LEU A 90 -10.81 11.23 -1.98
C LEU A 90 -10.33 10.86 -3.39
N ILE A 91 -10.11 11.85 -4.26
CA ILE A 91 -9.56 11.62 -5.60
C ILE A 91 -8.14 11.05 -5.52
N SER A 92 -7.27 11.55 -4.63
CA SER A 92 -5.90 11.04 -4.50
C SER A 92 -5.87 9.58 -4.02
N ILE A 93 -6.77 9.20 -3.10
CA ILE A 93 -6.94 7.81 -2.67
C ILE A 93 -7.44 6.93 -3.82
N LEU A 94 -8.45 7.38 -4.58
CA LEU A 94 -8.93 6.62 -5.75
C LEU A 94 -7.83 6.45 -6.81
N CYS A 95 -7.06 7.51 -7.08
CA CYS A 95 -5.92 7.44 -8.00
C CYS A 95 -4.84 6.49 -7.49
N SER A 96 -4.53 6.48 -6.19
CA SER A 96 -3.54 5.55 -5.63
C SER A 96 -4.03 4.10 -5.73
N TRP A 97 -5.33 3.86 -5.53
CA TRP A 97 -5.91 2.53 -5.71
C TRP A 97 -5.82 2.06 -7.16
N ILE A 98 -6.22 2.90 -8.12
CA ILE A 98 -6.11 2.55 -9.54
C ILE A 98 -4.66 2.24 -9.90
N TYR A 99 -3.72 3.08 -9.47
CA TYR A 99 -2.29 2.87 -9.72
C TYR A 99 -1.79 1.54 -9.13
N THR A 100 -2.05 1.29 -7.86
CA THR A 100 -1.57 0.09 -7.15
C THR A 100 -2.25 -1.19 -7.63
N ILE A 101 -3.52 -1.15 -8.02
CA ILE A 101 -4.22 -2.29 -8.63
C ILE A 101 -3.56 -2.64 -9.97
N ASN A 102 -3.35 -1.66 -10.85
CA ASN A 102 -2.70 -1.90 -12.14
C ASN A 102 -1.27 -2.45 -11.95
N LEU A 103 -0.53 -1.91 -10.98
CA LEU A 103 0.81 -2.38 -10.64
C LEU A 103 0.80 -3.82 -10.11
N SER A 104 -0.14 -4.17 -9.24
CA SER A 104 -0.28 -5.52 -8.67
C SER A 104 -0.69 -6.59 -9.69
N LEU A 105 -1.48 -6.20 -10.71
CA LEU A 105 -1.94 -7.10 -11.77
C LEU A 105 -0.94 -7.21 -12.93
N TYR A 106 0.03 -6.31 -13.03
CA TYR A 106 1.03 -6.29 -14.10
C TYR A 106 1.70 -7.66 -14.35
N PRO A 107 2.19 -8.40 -13.33
CA PRO A 107 2.80 -9.71 -13.58
C PRO A 107 1.83 -10.71 -14.21
N ILE A 108 0.54 -10.64 -13.86
CA ILE A 108 -0.51 -11.51 -14.41
C ILE A 108 -0.83 -11.12 -15.85
N TYR A 109 -0.85 -9.83 -16.19
CA TYR A 109 -1.07 -9.39 -17.56
C TYR A 109 0.06 -9.83 -18.50
N VAL A 110 1.30 -9.81 -18.02
CA VAL A 110 2.48 -10.14 -18.84
C VAL A 110 2.73 -11.65 -18.92
N TYR A 111 2.66 -12.35 -17.79
CA TYR A 111 3.05 -13.77 -17.70
C TYR A 111 1.85 -14.72 -17.52
N GLY A 112 0.62 -14.19 -17.45
CA GLY A 112 -0.59 -14.99 -17.32
C GLY A 112 -0.59 -15.86 -16.07
N SER A 113 -1.08 -17.10 -16.24
CA SER A 113 -1.04 -18.09 -15.16
C SER A 113 0.38 -18.45 -14.75
N SER A 114 1.40 -18.29 -15.61
CA SER A 114 2.79 -18.63 -15.27
C SER A 114 3.40 -17.65 -14.25
N ALA A 115 2.79 -16.48 -14.05
CA ALA A 115 3.17 -15.56 -12.98
C ALA A 115 2.99 -16.17 -11.58
N ILE A 116 1.99 -17.04 -11.40
CA ILE A 116 1.67 -17.61 -10.09
C ILE A 116 2.38 -18.96 -9.95
N ILE A 117 3.26 -19.03 -8.96
CA ILE A 117 4.07 -20.20 -8.67
C ILE A 117 3.51 -20.87 -7.42
N VAL A 118 3.16 -22.15 -7.57
CA VAL A 118 2.87 -23.03 -6.44
C VAL A 118 3.88 -24.18 -6.50
N PHE A 119 5.06 -23.97 -5.93
CA PHE A 119 6.15 -24.95 -5.95
C PHE A 119 6.32 -25.58 -4.57
N GLU A 120 6.40 -26.91 -4.49
CA GLU A 120 6.58 -27.65 -3.23
C GLU A 120 5.62 -27.24 -2.11
N LYS A 121 4.40 -26.84 -2.50
CA LYS A 121 3.35 -26.32 -1.61
C LYS A 121 3.63 -24.93 -1.02
N THR A 122 4.46 -24.11 -1.64
CA THR A 122 4.55 -22.67 -1.34
C THR A 122 3.65 -21.88 -2.29
N CYS A 123 3.32 -20.64 -1.96
CA CYS A 123 2.58 -19.73 -2.82
C CYS A 123 3.41 -18.46 -3.01
N ALA A 124 3.69 -18.09 -4.26
CA ALA A 124 4.40 -16.87 -4.60
C ALA A 124 4.01 -16.37 -6.00
N ILE A 125 4.21 -15.08 -6.24
CA ILE A 125 4.16 -14.51 -7.58
C ILE A 125 5.59 -14.28 -8.10
N SER A 126 5.86 -14.77 -9.30
CA SER A 126 7.14 -14.59 -9.97
C SER A 126 7.27 -13.15 -10.44
N LEU A 127 8.16 -12.40 -9.80
CA LEU A 127 8.46 -11.02 -10.16
C LEU A 127 9.85 -10.96 -10.80
N PRO A 128 9.98 -10.43 -12.03
CA PRO A 128 11.29 -10.13 -12.59
C PRO A 128 12.07 -9.20 -11.66
N ILE A 129 13.38 -9.43 -11.51
CA ILE A 129 14.24 -8.63 -10.62
C ILE A 129 14.12 -7.13 -10.93
N MET A 130 14.10 -6.77 -12.22
CA MET A 130 13.92 -5.38 -12.65
C MET A 130 12.60 -4.76 -12.18
N PHE A 131 11.52 -5.52 -12.22
CA PHE A 131 10.22 -5.07 -11.72
C PHE A 131 10.24 -4.93 -10.19
N GLY A 132 10.87 -5.88 -9.47
CA GLY A 132 11.05 -5.79 -8.02
C GLY A 132 11.83 -4.54 -7.60
N ILE A 133 12.94 -4.23 -8.27
CA ILE A 133 13.73 -3.01 -8.02
C ILE A 133 12.89 -1.76 -8.27
N TYR A 134 12.18 -1.71 -9.39
CA TYR A 134 11.29 -0.60 -9.72
C TYR A 134 10.19 -0.42 -8.65
N PHE A 135 9.54 -1.51 -8.27
CA PHE A 135 8.47 -1.54 -7.28
C PHE A 135 8.95 -0.99 -5.94
N ILE A 136 10.06 -1.52 -5.41
CA ILE A 136 10.66 -1.09 -4.13
C ILE A 136 11.07 0.38 -4.18
N SER A 137 11.77 0.79 -5.24
CA SER A 137 12.32 2.14 -5.36
C SER A 137 11.21 3.20 -5.38
N VAL A 138 10.18 2.99 -6.20
CA VAL A 138 9.11 3.97 -6.41
C VAL A 138 8.09 3.97 -5.27
N ASN A 139 7.74 2.80 -4.73
CA ASN A 139 6.62 2.68 -3.80
C ASN A 139 7.02 2.64 -2.32
N PHE A 140 8.31 2.45 -2.01
CA PHE A 140 8.78 2.39 -0.62
C PHE A 140 9.93 3.35 -0.38
N LEU A 141 11.02 3.25 -1.15
CA LEU A 141 12.20 4.08 -0.91
C LEU A 141 11.88 5.57 -1.08
N LEU A 142 11.25 5.95 -2.20
CA LEU A 142 10.87 7.33 -2.45
C LEU A 142 9.88 7.86 -1.39
N PRO A 143 8.76 7.17 -1.06
CA PRO A 143 7.89 7.59 0.04
C PRO A 143 8.60 7.74 1.38
N VAL A 144 9.49 6.82 1.74
CA VAL A 144 10.25 6.90 3.00
C VAL A 144 11.18 8.12 3.01
N LEU A 145 11.91 8.38 1.94
CA LEU A 145 12.79 9.55 1.84
C LEU A 145 12.00 10.86 1.95
N ILE A 146 10.85 10.95 1.28
CA ILE A 146 9.97 12.13 1.37
C ILE A 146 9.46 12.30 2.81
N MET A 147 8.98 11.23 3.44
CA MET A 147 8.50 11.28 4.81
C MET A 147 9.59 11.71 5.79
N ILE A 148 10.80 11.15 5.68
CA ILE A 148 11.93 11.52 6.54
C ILE A 148 12.26 13.01 6.37
N GLY A 149 12.37 13.51 5.14
CA GLY A 149 12.68 14.92 4.88
C GLY A 149 11.63 15.88 5.46
N LEU A 150 10.34 15.54 5.32
CA LEU A 150 9.24 16.33 5.88
C LEU A 150 9.20 16.28 7.41
N TYR A 151 9.43 15.11 8.02
CA TYR A 151 9.48 14.97 9.48
C TYR A 151 10.67 15.69 10.10
N PHE A 152 11.84 15.60 9.48
CA PHE A 152 13.02 16.36 9.92
C PHE A 152 12.75 17.87 9.86
N SER A 153 12.12 18.34 8.79
CA SER A 153 11.72 19.75 8.65
C SER A 153 10.70 20.19 9.71
N LEU A 154 9.79 19.29 10.11
CA LEU A 154 8.83 19.55 11.20
C LEU A 154 9.51 19.62 12.57
N PHE A 155 10.54 18.80 12.80
CA PHE A 155 11.23 18.72 14.10
C PHE A 155 12.19 19.89 14.34
N LEU A 156 12.79 20.45 13.28
CA LEU A 156 13.72 21.58 13.37
C LEU A 156 13.05 22.94 13.62
N MET A 157 11.71 23.01 13.60
CA MET A 157 10.92 24.19 13.97
C MET A 157 10.36 24.04 15.38
#